data_AF-A0A8E2DVX6-F1
#
_entry.id   AF-A0A8E2DVX6-F1
#
_cell.length_a   1.000
_cell.length_b   1.000
_cell.length_c   1.000
_cell.angle_alpha   90.00
_cell.angle_beta   90.00
_cell.angle_gamma   90.00
#
_symmetry.space_group_name_H-M   'P 1'
#
loop_
_entity.id
_entity.type
_entity.pdbx_description
1 polymer ?
#
loop_
_entity_poly.entity_id
_entity_poly.type
_entity_poly.pdbx_seq_one_letter_code
_entity_poly.pdbx_strand_id
1 'polypeptide(L)'
;MVARVTLTDYRGNVILDTLVRPTQPICDYRTAVTGLEPIHLATAPSFIEVQSQVATLIRNKIIVGYALWHFLSLMGLSHPAVYTRDIALFMPFRRTLRVRPSTTISLRDLVNRFMGRNVSLNGEVPGEEARAALDLFRSCEQIWEEIVHSNSWPCALPPTTHANCFT
;
A
#
# COMPACT_ATOMS: atom_id res chain seq x y z
N MET A 1 -12.58 7.42 -1.61
CA MET A 1 -12.65 7.94 -0.22
C MET A 1 -11.63 7.17 0.61
N VAL A 2 -10.89 7.86 1.48
CA VAL A 2 -9.92 7.26 2.41
C VAL A 2 -10.41 7.57 3.82
N ALA A 3 -10.37 6.59 4.72
CA ALA A 3 -10.80 6.75 6.11
C ALA A 3 -9.64 6.72 7.11
N ARG A 4 -8.53 6.04 6.78
CA ARG A 4 -7.32 5.93 7.59
C ARG A 4 -6.10 5.78 6.71
N VAL A 5 -4.99 6.36 7.13
CA VAL A 5 -3.68 6.23 6.46
C VAL A 5 -2.66 5.82 7.50
N THR A 6 -1.89 4.79 7.19
CA THR A 6 -0.79 4.31 8.04
C THR A 6 0.48 4.20 7.21
N LEU A 7 1.57 4.77 7.73
CA LEU A 7 2.91 4.69 7.15
C LEU A 7 3.86 4.13 8.21
N THR A 8 4.74 3.23 7.79
CA THR A 8 5.77 2.65 8.66
C THR A 8 7.16 2.97 8.12
N ASP A 9 8.15 3.00 9.01
CA ASP A 9 9.56 3.02 8.61
C ASP A 9 9.99 1.65 8.06
N TYR A 10 11.21 1.59 7.54
CA TYR A 10 11.78 0.33 7.05
C TYR A 10 11.94 -0.71 8.16
N ARG A 11 11.89 -0.37 9.47
CA ARG A 11 11.93 -1.32 10.58
C ARG A 11 10.54 -1.87 10.94
N GLY A 12 9.46 -1.27 10.43
CA GLY A 12 8.07 -1.61 10.75
C GLY A 12 7.46 -0.77 11.88
N ASN A 13 8.16 0.26 12.35
CA ASN A 13 7.63 1.22 13.32
C ASN A 13 6.67 2.19 12.63
N VAL A 14 5.55 2.50 13.27
CA VAL A 14 4.57 3.44 12.72
C VAL A 14 5.12 4.87 12.78
N ILE A 15 5.23 5.52 11.62
CA ILE A 15 5.62 6.95 11.49
C ILE A 15 4.38 7.83 11.49
N LEU A 16 3.32 7.38 10.80
CA LEU A 16 2.04 8.08 10.71
C LEU A 16 0.95 7.03 10.82
N ASP A 17 -0.05 7.30 11.66
CA ASP A 17 -1.30 6.56 11.68
C ASP A 17 -2.40 7.54 12.02
N THR A 18 -3.21 7.89 11.03
CA THR A 18 -4.19 8.97 11.17
C THR A 18 -5.48 8.65 10.44
N LEU A 19 -6.59 9.07 11.02
CA LEU A 19 -7.90 9.04 10.39
C LEU A 19 -8.05 10.22 9.42
N VAL A 20 -9.01 10.13 8.52
CA VAL A 20 -9.29 11.18 7.55
C VAL A 20 -10.76 11.56 7.64
N ARG A 21 -11.02 12.87 7.77
CA ARG A 21 -12.38 13.40 7.76
C ARG A 21 -13.01 13.20 6.38
N PRO A 22 -14.19 12.57 6.29
CA PRO A 22 -14.89 12.38 5.02
C PRO A 22 -15.28 13.72 4.41
N THR A 23 -15.11 13.85 3.09
CA THR A 23 -15.57 15.00 2.32
C THR A 23 -17.00 14.84 1.82
N GLN A 24 -17.54 13.62 1.90
CA GLN A 24 -18.89 13.24 1.48
C GLN A 24 -19.54 12.36 2.56
N PRO A 25 -20.88 12.30 2.63
CA PRO A 25 -21.58 11.41 3.54
C PRO A 25 -21.18 9.95 3.32
N ILE A 26 -20.93 9.23 4.41
CA ILE A 26 -20.63 7.80 4.39
C ILE A 26 -21.93 7.01 4.46
N CYS A 27 -22.18 6.15 3.47
CA CYS A 27 -23.32 5.24 3.47
C CYS A 27 -23.11 4.02 4.37
N ASP A 28 -21.89 3.49 4.41
CA ASP A 28 -21.51 2.32 5.23
C ASP A 28 -20.06 2.45 5.70
N TYR A 29 -19.85 2.36 7.02
CA TYR A 29 -18.54 2.43 7.67
C TYR A 29 -17.82 1.08 7.70
N ARG A 30 -18.53 -0.01 7.40
CA ARG A 30 -18.05 -1.39 7.52
C ARG A 30 -17.42 -1.67 8.89
N THR A 31 -18.05 -1.18 9.96
CA THR A 31 -17.50 -1.16 11.33
C THR A 31 -17.00 -2.52 11.81
N ALA A 32 -17.66 -3.61 11.43
CA ALA A 32 -17.20 -4.98 11.76
C ALA A 32 -15.81 -5.34 11.19
N VAL A 33 -15.41 -4.67 10.10
CA VAL A 33 -14.11 -4.89 9.44
C VAL A 33 -13.13 -3.77 9.78
N THR A 34 -13.57 -2.51 9.79
CA THR A 34 -12.70 -1.33 9.91
C THR A 34 -12.51 -0.85 11.35
N GLY A 35 -13.41 -1.24 12.26
CA GLY A 35 -13.50 -0.67 13.61
C GLY A 35 -13.88 0.82 13.63
N LEU A 36 -14.32 1.38 12.50
CA LEU A 36 -14.63 2.81 12.39
C LEU A 36 -16.09 3.08 12.77
N GLU A 37 -16.27 4.16 13.53
CA GLU A 37 -17.55 4.72 13.90
C GLU A 37 -17.61 6.18 13.47
N PRO A 38 -18.81 6.76 13.27
CA PRO A 38 -18.95 8.16 12.86
C PRO A 38 -18.19 9.14 13.77
N ILE A 39 -18.18 8.86 15.08
CA ILE A 39 -17.49 9.69 16.07
C ILE A 39 -15.98 9.76 15.86
N HIS A 40 -15.36 8.66 15.39
CA HIS A 40 -13.93 8.61 15.10
C HIS A 40 -13.55 9.53 13.93
N LEU A 41 -14.45 9.67 12.94
CA LEU A 41 -14.19 10.45 11.74
C LEU A 41 -14.60 11.92 11.86
N ALA A 42 -15.51 12.24 12.78
CA ALA A 42 -15.98 13.62 13.00
C ALA A 42 -14.86 14.55 13.48
N THR A 43 -13.94 14.05 14.32
CA THR A 43 -12.81 14.80 14.89
C THR A 43 -11.52 14.61 14.10
N ALA A 44 -11.54 13.85 13.00
CA ALA A 44 -10.37 13.56 12.20
C ALA A 44 -9.83 14.80 11.46
N PRO A 45 -8.52 14.83 11.15
CA PRO A 45 -7.94 15.87 10.30
C PRO A 45 -8.55 15.82 8.89
N SER A 46 -8.56 16.97 8.22
CA SER A 46 -9.06 17.07 6.85
C SER A 46 -8.19 16.28 5.88
N PHE A 47 -8.78 15.87 4.75
CA PHE A 47 -8.04 15.18 3.70
C PHE A 47 -6.81 15.97 3.23
N ILE A 48 -6.92 17.30 3.09
CA ILE A 48 -5.83 18.16 2.62
C ILE A 48 -4.65 18.16 3.60
N GLU A 49 -4.92 18.21 4.90
CA GLU A 49 -3.88 18.15 5.94
C GLU A 49 -3.15 16.80 5.89
N VAL A 50 -3.90 15.70 5.83
CA VAL A 50 -3.31 14.35 5.76
C VAL A 50 -2.55 14.15 4.45
N GLN A 51 -3.10 14.61 3.33
CA GLN A 51 -2.44 14.56 2.02
C GLN A 51 -1.09 15.30 2.03
N SER A 52 -1.05 16.50 2.60
CA SER A 52 0.18 17.30 2.73
C SER A 52 1.23 16.60 3.61
N GLN A 53 0.79 16.02 4.74
CA GLN A 53 1.67 15.24 5.62
C GLN A 53 2.26 14.02 4.90
N VAL A 54 1.41 13.22 4.24
CA VAL A 54 1.83 12.05 3.48
C VAL A 54 2.80 12.44 2.36
N ALA A 55 2.46 13.47 1.57
CA ALA A 55 3.30 13.96 0.48
C ALA A 55 4.69 14.39 0.97
N THR A 56 4.76 15.02 2.13
CA THR A 56 6.02 15.43 2.77
C THR A 56 6.82 14.21 3.22
N LEU A 57 6.16 13.22 3.84
CA LEU A 57 6.80 12.03 4.38
C LEU A 57 7.39 11.12 3.32
N ILE A 58 6.73 10.99 2.15
CA ILE A 58 7.17 10.11 1.06
C ILE A 58 8.11 10.78 0.06
N ARG A 59 8.28 12.11 0.13
CA ARG A 59 9.13 12.86 -0.81
C ARG A 59 10.57 12.35 -0.79
N ASN A 60 11.12 12.09 -1.97
CA ASN A 60 12.49 11.61 -2.18
C ASN A 60 12.84 10.32 -1.41
N LYS A 61 11.84 9.48 -1.13
CA LYS A 61 12.03 8.18 -0.49
C LYS A 61 11.52 7.07 -1.38
N ILE A 62 12.08 5.88 -1.19
CA ILE A 62 11.51 4.66 -1.76
C ILE A 62 10.26 4.31 -0.95
N ILE A 63 9.13 4.12 -1.63
CA ILE A 63 7.88 3.65 -1.03
C ILE A 63 7.69 2.16 -1.30
N VAL A 64 7.42 1.41 -0.23
CA VAL A 64 7.15 -0.03 -0.28
C VAL A 64 5.70 -0.25 0.13
N GLY A 65 4.97 -1.07 -0.60
CA GLY A 65 3.60 -1.39 -0.22
C GLY A 65 2.92 -2.35 -1.18
N TYR A 66 1.64 -2.53 -0.97
CA TYR A 66 0.78 -3.38 -1.79
C TYR A 66 -0.24 -2.49 -2.53
N ALA A 67 -0.29 -2.60 -3.86
CA ALA A 67 -1.17 -1.82 -4.71
C ALA A 67 -1.02 -0.30 -4.53
N LEU A 68 0.23 0.17 -4.61
CA LEU A 68 0.61 1.57 -4.43
C LEU A 68 -0.10 2.51 -5.41
N TRP A 69 -0.44 2.06 -6.62
CA TRP A 69 -1.23 2.86 -7.57
C TRP A 69 -2.59 3.24 -7.00
N HIS A 70 -3.23 2.34 -6.25
CA HIS A 70 -4.54 2.59 -5.65
C HIS A 70 -4.41 3.59 -4.50
N PHE A 71 -3.40 3.40 -3.64
CA PHE A 71 -3.09 4.33 -2.56
C PHE A 71 -2.78 5.74 -3.08
N LEU A 72 -1.86 5.87 -4.04
CA LEU A 72 -1.47 7.14 -4.64
C LEU A 72 -2.65 7.82 -5.34
N SER A 73 -3.46 7.06 -6.07
CA SER A 73 -4.67 7.56 -6.74
C SER A 73 -5.69 8.10 -5.74
N LEU A 74 -5.90 7.40 -4.61
CA LEU A 74 -6.82 7.84 -3.56
C LEU A 74 -6.31 9.07 -2.81
N MET A 75 -4.99 9.18 -2.62
CA MET A 75 -4.35 10.34 -2.01
C MET A 75 -4.17 11.49 -3.00
N GLY A 76 -4.45 11.31 -4.29
CA GLY A 76 -4.19 12.32 -5.32
C GLY A 76 -2.71 12.72 -5.40
N LEU A 77 -1.81 11.77 -5.18
CA LEU A 77 -0.36 11.96 -5.18
C LEU A 77 0.27 11.24 -6.37
N SER A 78 1.42 11.74 -6.80
CA SER A 78 2.28 11.07 -7.76
C SER A 78 3.65 10.77 -7.15
N HIS A 79 4.29 9.69 -7.61
CA HIS A 79 5.60 9.29 -7.11
C HIS A 79 6.44 8.65 -8.23
N PRO A 80 7.78 8.87 -8.27
CA PRO A 80 8.62 8.29 -9.29
C PRO A 80 8.50 6.76 -9.34
N ALA A 81 8.23 6.19 -10.52
CA ALA A 81 8.06 4.74 -10.65
C ALA A 81 9.28 3.97 -10.12
N VAL A 82 10.48 4.45 -10.43
CA VAL A 82 11.76 3.87 -9.97
C VAL A 82 11.94 3.86 -8.45
N TYR A 83 11.18 4.67 -7.70
CA TYR A 83 11.17 4.70 -6.23
C TYR A 83 9.98 3.98 -5.61
N THR A 84 9.24 3.19 -6.40
CA THR A 84 8.17 2.34 -5.88
C THR A 84 8.59 0.88 -5.81
N ARG A 85 8.15 0.19 -4.75
CA ARG A 85 8.28 -1.26 -4.56
C ARG A 85 6.89 -1.82 -4.30
N ASP A 86 6.16 -2.04 -5.39
CA ASP A 86 4.79 -2.52 -5.34
C ASP A 86 4.70 -4.05 -5.39
N ILE A 87 4.43 -4.64 -4.23
CA ILE A 87 4.32 -6.09 -4.04
C ILE A 87 3.20 -6.70 -4.88
N ALA A 88 2.13 -5.96 -5.16
CA ALA A 88 1.03 -6.47 -5.96
C ALA A 88 1.44 -6.67 -7.44
N LEU A 89 2.44 -5.93 -7.95
CA LEU A 89 2.90 -6.00 -9.34
C LEU A 89 4.16 -6.84 -9.51
N PHE A 90 4.79 -7.30 -8.44
CA PHE A 90 6.08 -8.00 -8.52
C PHE A 90 5.99 -9.30 -9.34
N MET A 91 6.68 -9.34 -10.48
CA MET A 91 6.61 -10.46 -11.42
C MET A 91 7.16 -11.77 -10.85
N PRO A 92 8.25 -11.80 -10.07
CA PRO A 92 8.74 -13.05 -9.48
C PRO A 92 7.70 -13.79 -8.62
N PHE A 93 6.94 -13.09 -7.78
CA PHE A 93 5.84 -13.74 -7.02
C PHE A 93 4.80 -14.36 -7.94
N ARG A 94 4.41 -13.64 -9.00
CA ARG A 94 3.43 -14.12 -9.98
C ARG A 94 3.92 -15.35 -10.74
N ARG A 95 5.19 -15.36 -11.14
CA ARG A 95 5.84 -16.50 -11.80
C ARG A 95 5.90 -17.72 -10.89
N THR A 96 6.29 -17.54 -9.63
CA THR A 96 6.33 -18.62 -8.63
C THR A 96 4.93 -19.22 -8.41
N LEU A 97 3.89 -18.39 -8.36
CA LEU A 97 2.50 -18.84 -8.20
C LEU A 97 1.83 -19.27 -9.51
N ARG A 98 2.54 -19.22 -10.64
CA ARG A 98 2.04 -19.58 -11.99
C ARG A 98 0.74 -18.85 -12.38
N VAL A 99 0.59 -17.60 -11.96
CA VAL A 99 -0.56 -16.75 -12.31
C VAL A 99 -0.27 -15.85 -13.50
N ARG A 100 -1.33 -15.41 -14.19
CA ARG A 100 -1.19 -14.50 -15.33
C ARG A 100 -0.68 -13.12 -14.87
N PRO A 101 0.11 -12.40 -15.70
CA PRO A 101 0.55 -11.02 -15.41
C PRO A 101 -0.58 -9.99 -15.23
N SER A 102 -1.81 -10.30 -15.60
CA SER A 102 -2.97 -9.44 -15.37
C SER A 102 -3.72 -9.76 -14.06
N THR A 103 -3.40 -10.86 -13.40
CA THR A 103 -4.08 -11.30 -12.17
C THR A 103 -3.42 -10.69 -10.94
N THR A 104 -4.18 -9.90 -10.18
CA THR A 104 -3.77 -9.41 -8.86
C THR A 104 -4.07 -10.46 -7.79
N ILE A 105 -3.07 -10.80 -6.98
CA ILE A 105 -3.19 -11.74 -5.86
C ILE A 105 -3.29 -10.91 -4.58
N SER A 106 -4.21 -11.24 -3.67
CA SER A 106 -4.39 -10.49 -2.43
C SER A 106 -3.14 -10.49 -1.56
N LEU A 107 -2.94 -9.42 -0.77
CA LEU A 107 -1.85 -9.37 0.21
C LEU A 107 -1.92 -10.56 1.18
N ARG A 108 -3.12 -10.92 1.63
CA ARG A 108 -3.34 -12.06 2.54
C ARG A 108 -2.84 -13.37 1.93
N ASP A 109 -3.17 -13.62 0.67
CA ASP A 109 -2.72 -14.82 -0.03
C ASP A 109 -1.21 -14.82 -0.24
N LEU A 110 -0.61 -13.68 -0.60
CA LEU A 110 0.84 -13.57 -0.75
C LEU A 110 1.56 -13.86 0.57
N VAL A 111 1.13 -13.22 1.66
CA VAL A 111 1.74 -13.44 2.98
C VAL A 111 1.57 -14.88 3.44
N ASN A 112 0.39 -15.48 3.24
CA ASN A 112 0.16 -16.88 3.57
C ASN A 112 1.08 -17.81 2.75
N ARG A 113 1.15 -17.62 1.42
CA ARG A 113 1.92 -18.46 0.50
C ARG A 113 3.43 -18.38 0.72
N PHE A 114 3.96 -17.18 0.97
CA PHE A 114 5.40 -16.93 1.02
C PHE A 114 5.96 -16.84 2.44
N MET A 115 5.16 -16.49 3.43
CA MET A 115 5.60 -16.32 4.82
C MET A 115 4.95 -17.31 5.79
N GLY A 116 3.98 -18.13 5.34
CA GLY A 116 3.31 -19.12 6.18
C GLY A 116 2.48 -18.54 7.33
N ARG A 117 2.11 -17.25 7.26
CA ARG A 117 1.30 -16.56 8.28
C ARG A 117 0.06 -15.92 7.68
N ASN A 118 -0.98 -15.78 8.49
CA ASN A 118 -2.19 -15.07 8.12
C ASN A 118 -2.13 -13.62 8.65
N VAL A 119 -2.77 -12.70 7.94
CA VAL A 119 -2.87 -11.28 8.32
C VAL A 119 -4.31 -10.81 8.18
N SER A 120 -4.71 -9.82 8.99
CA SER A 120 -6.05 -9.24 8.96
C SER A 120 -7.17 -10.28 9.17
N LEU A 121 -6.94 -11.28 10.03
CA LEU A 121 -7.91 -12.34 10.33
C LEU A 121 -9.17 -11.83 11.02
N ASN A 122 -9.03 -10.82 11.88
CA ASN A 122 -10.08 -10.30 12.75
C ASN A 122 -10.54 -8.88 12.33
N GLY A 123 -10.37 -8.54 11.05
CA GLY A 123 -10.61 -7.18 10.55
C GLY A 123 -9.36 -6.56 9.94
N GLU A 124 -9.53 -5.38 9.35
CA GLU A 124 -8.44 -4.61 8.76
C GLU A 124 -7.62 -3.95 9.87
N VAL A 125 -6.33 -4.31 9.92
CA VAL A 125 -5.35 -3.67 10.82
C VAL A 125 -4.28 -3.01 9.95
N PRO A 126 -4.43 -1.73 9.57
CA PRO A 126 -3.56 -1.08 8.59
C PRO A 126 -2.06 -1.15 8.90
N GLY A 127 -1.69 -1.05 10.18
CA GLY A 127 -0.30 -1.21 10.62
C GLY A 127 0.24 -2.64 10.45
N GLU A 128 -0.62 -3.66 10.58
CA GLU A 128 -0.23 -5.05 10.28
C GLU A 128 -0.04 -5.25 8.77
N GLU A 129 -0.96 -4.71 7.96
CA GLU A 129 -0.90 -4.82 6.50
C GLU A 129 0.34 -4.11 5.92
N ALA A 130 0.65 -2.90 6.41
CA ALA A 130 1.86 -2.17 6.03
C ALA A 130 3.14 -2.98 6.35
N ARG A 131 3.22 -3.56 7.55
CA ARG A 131 4.34 -4.43 7.93
C ARG A 131 4.39 -5.70 7.09
N ALA A 132 3.25 -6.31 6.78
CA ALA A 132 3.20 -7.53 5.99
C ALA A 132 3.68 -7.31 4.54
N ALA A 133 3.32 -6.18 3.93
CA ALA A 133 3.86 -5.80 2.64
C ALA A 133 5.38 -5.54 2.70
N LEU A 134 5.85 -4.87 3.75
CA LEU A 134 7.27 -4.64 3.98
C LEU A 134 8.06 -5.94 4.21
N ASP A 135 7.50 -6.90 4.94
CA ASP A 135 8.13 -8.19 5.17
C ASP A 135 8.27 -9.01 3.88
N LEU A 136 7.24 -8.98 3.03
CA LEU A 136 7.32 -9.57 1.68
C LEU A 136 8.41 -8.90 0.85
N PHE A 137 8.51 -7.57 0.88
CA PHE A 137 9.59 -6.85 0.20
C PHE A 137 10.96 -7.28 0.70
N ARG A 138 11.20 -7.27 2.02
CA ARG A 138 12.48 -7.71 2.62
C ARG A 138 12.87 -9.14 2.23
N SER A 139 11.88 -10.02 2.06
CA SER A 139 12.13 -11.40 1.62
C SER A 139 12.68 -11.49 0.18
N CYS A 140 12.42 -10.49 -0.66
CA CYS A 140 12.83 -10.44 -2.06
C CYS A 140 13.67 -9.19 -2.41
N GLU A 141 14.13 -8.43 -1.41
CA GLU A 141 14.76 -7.13 -1.59
C GLU A 141 16.00 -7.21 -2.46
N GLN A 142 16.87 -8.20 -2.20
CA GLN A 142 18.05 -8.42 -3.02
C GLN A 142 17.69 -8.63 -4.50
N ILE A 143 16.73 -9.52 -4.78
CA ILE A 143 16.28 -9.81 -6.16
C ILE A 143 15.70 -8.55 -6.79
N TRP A 144 14.90 -7.80 -6.04
CA TRP A 144 14.29 -6.57 -6.53
C TRP A 144 15.35 -5.55 -6.92
N GLU A 145 16.26 -5.24 -6.00
CA GLU A 145 17.27 -4.21 -6.22
C GLU A 145 18.25 -4.63 -7.31
N GLU A 146 18.65 -5.90 -7.42
CA GLU A 146 19.48 -6.37 -8.55
C GLU A 146 18.83 -6.11 -9.92
N ILE A 147 17.51 -6.33 -10.04
CA ILE A 147 16.77 -6.05 -11.28
C ILE A 147 16.74 -4.54 -11.57
N VAL A 148 16.53 -3.71 -10.54
CA VAL A 148 16.53 -2.24 -10.70
C VAL A 148 17.92 -1.71 -11.06
N HIS A 149 18.99 -2.20 -10.41
CA HIS A 149 20.37 -1.81 -10.71
C HIS A 149 20.82 -2.23 -12.11
N SER A 150 20.25 -3.30 -12.66
CA SER A 150 20.45 -3.71 -14.07
C SER A 150 19.57 -2.94 -15.07
N ASN A 151 18.99 -1.80 -14.67
CA ASN A 151 18.10 -0.95 -15.46
C ASN A 151 16.88 -1.70 -16.02
N SER A 152 16.42 -2.73 -15.31
CA SER A 152 15.24 -3.52 -15.66
C SER A 152 14.09 -3.24 -14.69
N TRP A 153 12.85 -3.49 -15.13
CA TRP A 153 11.65 -3.27 -14.32
C TRP A 153 11.06 -4.59 -13.83
N PRO A 154 11.05 -4.87 -12.51
CA PRO A 154 10.62 -6.17 -11.98
C PRO A 154 9.09 -6.34 -11.88
N CYS A 155 8.32 -5.33 -12.27
CA CYS A 155 6.88 -5.27 -12.03
C CYS A 155 6.06 -5.37 -13.32
N ALA A 156 4.83 -5.86 -13.19
CA ALA A 156 3.79 -5.66 -14.18
C ALA A 156 3.43 -4.17 -14.31
N LEU A 157 2.84 -3.80 -15.46
CA LEU A 157 2.29 -2.46 -15.62
C LEU A 157 1.05 -2.31 -14.73
N PRO A 158 0.92 -1.17 -14.01
CA PRO A 158 -0.31 -0.87 -13.28
C PRO A 158 -1.48 -0.66 -14.26
N PRO A 159 -2.74 -0.70 -13.80
CA PRO A 159 -3.88 -0.37 -14.64
C PRO A 159 -3.74 1.03 -15.24
N THR A 160 -4.04 1.18 -16.53
CA THR A 160 -3.83 2.42 -17.30
C THR A 160 -4.60 3.63 -16.73
N THR A 161 -5.70 3.38 -16.03
CA THR A 161 -6.48 4.39 -15.31
C THR A 161 -5.68 5.13 -14.23
N HIS A 162 -4.57 4.56 -13.76
CA HIS A 162 -3.73 5.12 -12.70
C HIS A 162 -2.32 5.52 -13.19
N ALA A 163 -2.13 5.67 -14.51
CA ALA A 163 -0.83 6.06 -15.07
C ALA A 163 -0.31 7.38 -14.46
N ASN A 164 -1.21 8.33 -14.18
CA ASN A 164 -0.88 9.64 -13.59
C ASN A 164 -0.32 9.57 -12.16
N CYS A 165 -0.42 8.42 -11.49
CA CYS A 165 0.15 8.22 -10.16
C CYS A 165 1.67 8.01 -10.19
N PHE A 166 2.23 7.74 -11.37
CA PHE A 166 3.65 7.46 -11.53
C PHE A 166 4.27 8.51 -12.45
N THR A 167 5.35 9.13 -11.97
CA THR A 167 6.17 10.07 -12.74
C THR A 167 7.47 9.43 -13.22
#